data_AF-A0A6S7DTM7-F1
#
_entry.id   AF-A0A6S7DTM7-F1
#
_cell.length_a   1.000
_cell.length_b   1.000
_cell.length_c   1.000
_cell.angle_alpha   90.00
_cell.angle_beta   90.00
_cell.angle_gamma   90.00
#
_symmetry.space_group_name_H-M   'P 1'
#
loop_
_entity.id
_entity.type
_entity.pdbx_description
1 polymer ?
#
loop_
_entity_poly.entity_id
_entity_poly.type
_entity_poly.pdbx_seq_one_letter_code
_entity_poly.pdbx_strand_id
1 'polypeptide(L)'
;MLMGFWRNMRRLGGGPFYADLVIDGSTSRRYVAHFMPETARPVPIGGGGWTVSFQLEVDSLPEFDDADLDYWGSLVMMLSIYGSIPAAKEILNLFAKLANEDLPHA
;
A
#
# COMPACT_ATOMS: atom_id res chain seq x y z
N MET A 1 2.79 -4.07 -20.03
CA MET A 1 4.00 -3.87 -20.87
C MET A 1 4.48 -2.44 -20.62
N LEU A 2 5.73 -2.25 -20.19
CA LEU A 2 6.28 -0.91 -19.94
C LEU A 2 6.49 -0.20 -21.29
N MET A 3 5.59 0.71 -21.64
CA MET A 3 5.67 1.49 -22.88
C MET A 3 6.22 2.88 -22.54
N GLY A 4 7.48 3.16 -22.89
CA GLY A 4 8.04 4.49 -22.73
C GLY A 4 9.49 4.62 -23.19
N PHE A 5 9.87 5.84 -23.57
CA PHE A 5 11.21 6.12 -24.05
C PHE A 5 12.21 6.16 -22.88
N TRP A 6 13.23 5.29 -22.95
CA TRP A 6 14.25 5.07 -21.91
C TRP A 6 14.82 6.35 -21.30
N ARG A 7 15.20 7.32 -22.13
CA ARG A 7 15.81 8.58 -21.67
C ARG A 7 14.86 9.44 -20.84
N ASN A 8 13.56 9.38 -21.12
CA ASN A 8 12.56 10.13 -20.38
C ASN A 8 12.29 9.44 -19.03
N MET A 9 12.11 8.11 -19.04
CA MET A 9 11.93 7.32 -17.81
C MET A 9 13.11 7.46 -16.85
N ARG A 10 14.34 7.48 -17.37
CA ARG A 10 15.54 7.70 -16.54
C ARG A 10 15.58 9.11 -15.92
N ARG A 11 15.11 10.14 -16.62
CA ARG A 11 15.20 11.54 -16.16
C ARG A 11 14.06 11.97 -15.25
N LEU A 12 12.84 11.58 -15.59
CA LEU A 12 11.63 12.11 -14.98
C LEU A 12 10.98 11.11 -14.03
N GLY A 13 11.48 9.87 -13.98
CA GLY A 13 10.70 8.75 -13.49
C GLY A 13 9.62 8.37 -14.50
N GLY A 14 8.93 7.27 -14.24
CA GLY A 14 7.68 6.96 -14.95
C GLY A 14 6.52 7.65 -14.26
N GLY A 15 5.43 7.88 -15.01
CA GLY A 15 4.17 8.29 -14.38
C GLY A 15 3.67 7.22 -13.40
N PRO A 16 2.79 7.60 -12.45
CA PRO A 16 2.22 6.66 -11.51
C PRO A 16 1.45 5.56 -12.24
N PHE A 17 1.59 4.33 -11.78
CA PHE A 17 0.87 3.18 -12.31
C PHE A 17 0.42 2.26 -11.17
N TYR A 18 -0.67 1.54 -11.42
CA TYR A 18 -1.15 0.54 -10.46
C TYR A 18 -0.32 -0.73 -10.57
N ALA A 19 0.17 -1.20 -9.42
CA ALA A 19 0.90 -2.44 -9.29
C ALA A 19 0.27 -3.27 -8.17
N ASP A 20 -0.06 -4.52 -8.47
CA ASP A 20 -0.51 -5.48 -7.46
C ASP A 20 0.74 -6.11 -6.85
N LEU A 21 1.06 -5.74 -5.60
CA LEU A 21 2.30 -6.09 -4.90
C LEU A 21 1.98 -6.79 -3.57
N VAL A 22 2.89 -7.65 -3.14
CA VAL A 22 2.87 -8.27 -1.81
C VAL A 22 3.98 -7.60 -1.00
N ILE A 23 3.60 -6.57 -0.23
CA ILE A 23 4.49 -5.81 0.66
C ILE A 23 3.92 -5.99 2.07
N ASP A 24 4.78 -6.37 3.03
CA ASP A 24 4.47 -6.57 4.45
C ASP A 24 3.35 -7.57 4.81
N GLY A 25 3.08 -8.55 3.94
CA GLY A 25 2.10 -9.59 4.22
C GLY A 25 2.12 -10.77 3.24
N SER A 26 1.06 -11.58 3.27
CA SER A 26 0.85 -12.70 2.35
C SER A 26 -0.17 -12.42 1.24
N THR A 27 -0.82 -11.25 1.28
CA THR A 27 -1.88 -10.88 0.33
C THR A 27 -1.36 -9.86 -0.67
N SER A 28 -1.73 -10.06 -1.93
CA SER A 28 -1.49 -9.08 -2.99
C SER A 28 -2.46 -7.91 -2.82
N ARG A 29 -1.92 -6.70 -2.76
CA ARG A 29 -2.68 -5.46 -2.64
C ARG A 29 -2.30 -4.53 -3.78
N ARG A 30 -3.26 -3.70 -4.20
CA ARG A 30 -3.02 -2.72 -5.26
C ARG A 30 -2.42 -1.46 -4.67
N TYR A 31 -1.25 -1.09 -5.18
CA TYR A 31 -0.57 0.15 -4.84
C TYR A 31 -0.47 1.08 -6.04
N VAL A 32 -0.34 2.37 -5.78
CA VAL A 32 0.17 3.33 -6.75
C VAL A 32 1.69 3.33 -6.61
N ALA A 33 2.38 3.10 -7.72
CA ALA A 33 3.83 3.04 -7.74
C ALA A 33 4.40 3.91 -8.85
N HIS A 34 5.62 4.40 -8.64
CA HIS A 34 6.35 5.20 -9.61
C HIS A 34 7.81 4.77 -9.68
N PHE A 35 8.35 4.81 -10.90
CA PHE A 35 9.78 4.57 -11.08
C PHE A 35 10.55 5.78 -10.58
N MET A 36 11.46 5.55 -9.65
CA MET A 36 12.28 6.63 -9.12
C MET A 36 13.19 7.21 -10.21
N PRO A 37 13.23 8.54 -10.39
CA PRO A 37 14.18 9.19 -11.29
C PRO A 37 15.63 8.78 -11.00
N GLU A 38 16.45 8.72 -12.05
CA GLU A 38 17.90 8.43 -11.97
C GLU A 38 18.30 7.03 -11.47
N THR A 39 17.34 6.17 -11.11
CA THR A 39 17.59 4.81 -10.62
C THR A 39 17.68 3.77 -11.73
N ALA A 40 17.30 4.14 -12.95
CA ALA A 40 17.28 3.30 -14.13
C ALA A 40 18.71 2.85 -14.51
N ARG A 41 18.99 1.54 -14.42
CA ARG A 41 20.30 0.96 -14.76
C ARG A 41 20.14 -0.19 -15.75
N PRO A 42 20.87 -0.17 -16.88
CA PRO A 42 20.94 -1.32 -17.76
C PRO A 42 21.81 -2.40 -17.11
N VAL A 43 21.33 -3.64 -17.15
CA VAL A 43 22.05 -4.82 -16.66
C VAL A 43 22.27 -5.75 -17.86
N PRO A 44 23.52 -6.02 -18.27
CA PRO A 44 23.77 -6.90 -19.40
C PRO A 44 23.35 -8.34 -19.07
N ILE A 45 22.67 -9.01 -20.01
CA ILE A 45 22.30 -10.44 -19.89
C ILE A 45 23.13 -11.35 -20.81
N GLY A 46 24.23 -10.85 -21.37
CA GLY A 46 25.06 -11.58 -22.33
C GLY A 46 24.40 -11.67 -23.72
N GLY A 47 25.19 -11.99 -24.75
CA GLY A 47 24.67 -12.20 -26.12
C GLY A 47 24.04 -10.98 -26.79
N GLY A 48 24.37 -9.76 -26.35
CA GLY A 48 23.82 -8.51 -26.90
C GLY A 48 22.48 -8.06 -26.29
N GLY A 49 21.95 -8.82 -25.32
CA GLY A 49 20.76 -8.45 -24.56
C GLY A 49 21.07 -7.61 -23.32
N TRP A 50 20.08 -6.83 -22.90
CA TRP A 50 20.13 -6.02 -21.67
C TRP A 50 18.78 -6.14 -20.96
N THR A 51 18.79 -6.30 -19.66
CA THR A 51 17.63 -5.99 -18.80
C THR A 51 17.78 -4.59 -18.26
N VAL A 52 16.69 -4.07 -17.71
CA VAL A 52 16.64 -2.76 -17.10
C VAL A 52 16.15 -2.93 -15.68
N SER A 53 16.91 -2.41 -14.73
CA SER A 53 16.52 -2.31 -13.32
C SER A 53 16.11 -0.87 -13.01
N PHE A 54 15.05 -0.72 -12.21
CA PHE A 54 14.59 0.53 -11.63
C PHE A 54 14.37 0.32 -10.14
N GLN A 55 14.51 1.38 -9.34
CA GLN A 55 13.92 1.41 -8.01
C GLN A 55 12.46 1.87 -8.14
N LEU A 56 11.61 1.20 -7.38
CA LEU A 56 10.18 1.46 -7.32
C LEU A 56 9.90 2.13 -5.98
N GLU A 57 9.30 3.31 -6.03
CA GLU A 57 8.69 3.93 -4.85
C GLU A 57 7.18 3.66 -4.93
N VAL A 58 6.60 3.38 -3.78
CA VAL A 58 5.23 2.89 -3.64
C VAL A 58 4.55 3.76 -2.60
N ASP A 59 3.41 4.33 -2.96
CA ASP A 59 2.63 5.15 -2.05
C ASP A 59 2.05 4.26 -0.93
N SER A 60 2.04 4.80 0.28
CA SER A 60 1.37 4.20 1.44
C SER A 60 -0.12 3.99 1.15
N LEU A 61 -0.67 2.88 1.65
CA LEU A 61 -2.12 2.70 1.61
C LEU A 61 -2.77 3.64 2.61
N PRO A 62 -3.97 4.20 2.32
CA PRO A 62 -4.67 5.10 3.23
C PRO A 62 -4.85 4.53 4.64
N GLU A 63 -5.03 3.21 4.78
CA GLU A 63 -5.15 2.53 6.09
C GLU A 63 -3.91 2.63 7.00
N PHE A 64 -2.76 3.06 6.48
CA PHE A 64 -1.53 3.26 7.25
C PHE A 64 -1.22 4.73 7.56
N ASP A 65 -1.73 5.67 6.78
CA ASP A 65 -1.42 7.10 6.89
C ASP A 65 -2.61 7.97 7.31
N ASP A 66 -3.84 7.48 7.10
CA ASP A 66 -5.06 8.19 7.47
C ASP A 66 -5.35 7.97 8.96
N ALA A 67 -5.22 9.04 9.75
CA ALA A 67 -5.47 9.03 11.18
C ALA A 67 -6.90 8.60 11.53
N ASP A 68 -7.86 8.80 10.63
CA ASP A 68 -9.25 8.39 10.81
C ASP A 68 -9.46 6.89 10.51
N LEU A 69 -8.52 6.25 9.80
CA LEU A 69 -8.53 4.81 9.49
C LEU A 69 -7.48 4.01 10.28
N ASP A 70 -6.75 4.66 11.20
CA ASP A 70 -5.76 3.99 12.05
C ASP A 70 -6.42 3.04 13.05
N TYR A 71 -6.62 1.80 12.57
CA TYR A 71 -7.15 0.70 13.35
C TYR A 71 -6.30 0.42 14.59
N TRP A 72 -4.97 0.57 14.50
CA TRP A 72 -4.06 0.28 15.61
C TRP A 72 -4.08 1.38 16.66
N GLY A 73 -4.09 2.64 16.26
CA GLY A 73 -4.33 3.78 17.16
C GLY A 73 -5.64 3.64 17.91
N SER A 74 -6.72 3.28 17.21
CA SER A 74 -8.03 2.99 17.81
C SER A 74 -7.97 1.82 18.80
N LEU A 75 -7.26 0.74 18.46
CA LEU A 75 -7.07 -0.43 19.33
C LEU A 75 -6.27 -0.10 20.59
N VAL A 76 -5.22 0.71 20.49
CA VAL A 76 -4.39 1.11 21.64
C VAL A 76 -5.17 2.03 22.59
N MET A 77 -5.96 2.97 22.05
CA MET A 77 -6.90 3.74 22.86
C MET A 77 -7.90 2.85 23.58
N MET A 78 -8.52 1.91 22.86
CA MET A 78 -9.49 0.98 23.46
C MET A 78 -8.84 0.02 24.46
N LEU A 79 -7.58 -0.38 24.27
CA LEU A 79 -6.84 -1.18 25.23
C LEU A 79 -6.69 -0.46 26.58
N SER A 80 -6.50 0.85 26.54
CA SER A 80 -6.40 1.70 27.74
C SER A 80 -7.72 1.77 28.52
N ILE A 81 -8.86 1.60 27.83
CA ILE A 81 -10.21 1.69 28.41
C ILE A 81 -10.71 0.31 28.85
N TYR A 82 -10.55 -0.71 28.01
CA TYR A 82 -11.13 -2.05 28.20
C TYR A 82 -10.13 -3.08 28.77
N GLY A 83 -8.86 -2.70 28.93
CA GLY A 83 -7.84 -3.51 29.61
C GLY A 83 -7.42 -4.79 28.89
N SER A 84 -8.03 -5.13 27.75
CA SER A 84 -7.67 -6.30 26.96
C SER A 84 -7.93 -6.10 25.46
N ILE A 85 -7.02 -6.62 24.63
CA ILE A 85 -7.14 -6.60 23.17
C ILE A 85 -8.39 -7.37 22.68
N PRO A 86 -8.75 -8.54 23.23
CA PRO A 86 -9.97 -9.24 22.82
C PRO A 86 -11.23 -8.42 23.03
N ALA A 87 -11.38 -7.76 24.18
CA ALA A 87 -12.54 -6.92 24.47
C ALA A 87 -12.61 -5.69 23.55
N ALA A 88 -11.47 -5.04 23.28
CA ALA A 88 -11.39 -3.94 22.33
C ALA A 88 -11.83 -4.36 20.92
N LYS A 89 -11.41 -5.54 20.46
CA LYS A 89 -11.84 -6.10 19.16
C LYS A 89 -13.34 -6.41 19.12
N GLU A 90 -13.89 -6.96 20.19
CA GLU A 90 -15.32 -7.26 20.29
C GLU A 90 -16.17 -6.00 20.17
N ILE A 91 -15.78 -4.93 20.87
CA ILE A 91 -16.45 -3.61 20.80
C ILE A 91 -16.38 -3.05 19.37
N LEU A 92 -15.21 -3.08 18.73
CA LEU A 92 -15.05 -2.61 17.34
C LEU A 92 -15.92 -3.40 16.35
N ASN A 93 -16.02 -4.72 16.53
CA ASN A 93 -16.90 -5.55 15.70
C ASN A 93 -18.38 -5.22 15.91
N LEU A 94 -18.80 -4.96 17.15
CA LEU A 94 -20.17 -4.52 17.45
C LEU A 94 -20.48 -3.16 16.82
N PHE A 95 -19.53 -2.21 16.84
CA PHE A 95 -19.69 -0.94 16.15
C PHE A 95 -19.76 -1.09 14.63
N ALA A 96 -18.91 -1.94 14.06
CA ALA A 96 -18.95 -2.23 12.62
C ALA A 96 -20.30 -2.83 12.21
N LYS A 97 -20.85 -3.73 13.04
CA LYS A 97 -22.19 -4.29 12.84
C LYS A 97 -23.26 -3.20 12.94
N LEU A 98 -23.24 -2.40 14.00
CA LEU A 98 -24.23 -1.35 14.23
C LEU A 98 -24.24 -0.33 13.06
N ALA A 99 -23.07 0.11 12.62
CA ALA A 99 -22.92 1.15 11.59
C ALA A 99 -23.27 0.66 10.19
N ASN A 100 -22.94 -0.59 9.85
CA ASN A 100 -23.10 -1.10 8.49
C ASN A 100 -24.36 -1.95 8.29
N GLU A 101 -24.88 -2.60 9.34
CA GLU A 101 -26.04 -3.47 9.26
C GLU A 101 -27.27 -2.83 9.92
N ASP A 102 -27.16 -2.38 11.17
CA ASP A 102 -28.35 -2.00 11.94
C ASP A 102 -28.83 -0.56 11.63
N LEU A 103 -27.92 0.42 11.54
CA LEU A 103 -28.25 1.84 11.30
C LEU A 103 -28.79 2.15 9.89
N PRO A 104 -28.25 1.58 8.80
CA PRO A 104 -28.76 1.84 7.44
C PRO A 104 -30.15 1.24 7.19
N HIS A 105 -30.63 0.39 8.09
CA HIS A 105 -31.89 -0.33 8.01
C HIS A 105 -32.88 0.08 9.11
N ALA A 106 -32.57 1.12 9.90
CA ALA A 106 -33.39 1.65 10.99
C ALA A 106 -34.34 2.78 10.56
#